data_AF-A0A965PA41-F1
#
_entry.id   AF-A0A965PA41-F1
#
_cell.length_a   1.000
_cell.length_b   1.000
_cell.length_c   1.000
_cell.angle_alpha   90.00
_cell.angle_beta   90.00
_cell.angle_gamma   90.00
#
_symmetry.space_group_name_H-M   'P 1'
#
loop_
_entity.id
_entity.type
_entity.pdbx_description
1 polymer ?
#
loop_
_entity_poly.entity_id
_entity_poly.type
_entity_poly.pdbx_seq_one_letter_code
_entity_poly.pdbx_strand_id
1 'polypeptide(L)'
;MALPNVKSDWATVLTEYVAGYRQEVVPDGWLTKNQIAKLWGKSANYANKLLAHLVKDGRAEKKSYVVRLPHVDSKGKKFLGHCRKIPHYRLTSGKSPKN
;
A
#
# COMPACT_ATOMS: atom_id res chain seq x y z
N MET A 1 -38.69 20.73 -16.10
CA MET A 1 -37.29 20.30 -15.98
C MET A 1 -37.02 19.96 -14.52
N ALA A 2 -36.83 18.67 -14.19
CA ALA A 2 -36.56 18.24 -12.82
C ALA A 2 -35.09 18.50 -12.48
N LEU A 3 -34.84 19.18 -11.35
CA LEU A 3 -33.48 19.40 -10.85
C LEU A 3 -32.86 18.05 -10.44
N PRO A 4 -31.58 17.78 -10.79
CA PRO A 4 -30.92 16.54 -10.40
C PRO A 4 -30.88 16.44 -8.88
N ASN A 5 -31.15 15.23 -8.37
CA ASN A 5 -31.19 14.89 -6.96
C ASN A 5 -29.78 14.96 -6.33
N VAL A 6 -29.33 16.17 -5.94
CA VAL A 6 -28.01 16.46 -5.34
C VAL A 6 -27.94 16.12 -3.84
N LYS A 7 -28.76 15.20 -3.33
CA LYS A 7 -28.75 14.83 -1.90
C LYS A 7 -27.78 13.69 -1.55
N SER A 8 -27.10 13.08 -2.52
CA SER A 8 -26.41 11.80 -2.34
C SER A 8 -24.88 11.84 -2.36
N ASP A 9 -24.26 13.02 -2.41
CA ASP A 9 -22.79 13.12 -2.54
C ASP A 9 -22.11 13.25 -1.16
N TRP A 10 -22.61 14.16 -0.31
CA TRP A 10 -22.04 14.42 1.01
C TRP A 10 -22.21 13.27 2.00
N ALA A 11 -23.34 12.55 1.96
CA ALA A 11 -23.60 11.40 2.82
C ALA A 11 -22.64 10.23 2.52
N THR A 12 -22.30 10.04 1.24
CA THR A 12 -21.34 9.02 0.79
C THR A 12 -19.94 9.36 1.26
N VAL A 13 -19.50 10.61 1.05
CA VAL A 13 -18.20 11.11 1.51
C VAL A 13 -18.06 11.03 3.04
N LEU A 14 -19.12 11.37 3.79
CA LEU A 14 -19.13 11.26 5.25
C LEU A 14 -19.10 9.81 5.73
N THR A 15 -19.79 8.90 5.05
CA THR A 15 -19.77 7.46 5.39
C THR A 15 -18.38 6.88 5.16
N GLU A 16 -17.71 7.27 4.07
CA GLU A 16 -16.31 6.91 3.80
C GLU A 16 -15.33 7.52 4.80
N TYR A 17 -15.61 8.75 5.26
CA TYR A 17 -14.82 9.46 6.27
C TYR A 17 -14.94 8.85 7.67
N VAL A 18 -16.17 8.59 8.14
CA VAL A 18 -16.48 8.07 9.48
C VAL A 18 -16.03 6.62 9.63
N ALA A 19 -16.08 5.83 8.55
CA ALA A 19 -15.73 4.41 8.62
C ALA A 19 -14.21 4.11 8.48
N GLY A 20 -13.34 5.12 8.57
CA GLY A 20 -11.88 4.93 8.69
C GLY A 20 -11.20 4.36 7.44
N TYR A 21 -11.88 4.40 6.30
CA TYR A 21 -11.47 3.76 5.05
C TYR A 21 -10.59 4.64 4.14
N ARG A 22 -9.78 5.56 4.67
CA ARG A 22 -8.86 6.30 3.82
C ARG A 22 -7.75 5.37 3.32
N GLN A 23 -7.96 4.80 2.14
CA GLN A 23 -6.89 4.23 1.35
C GLN A 23 -5.91 5.37 1.03
N GLU A 24 -4.68 5.21 1.49
CA GLU A 24 -3.60 6.11 1.13
C GLU A 24 -3.13 5.77 -0.29
N VAL A 25 -2.87 6.81 -1.06
CA VAL A 25 -2.22 6.67 -2.37
C VAL A 25 -0.76 6.35 -2.11
N VAL A 26 -0.35 5.13 -2.48
CA VAL A 26 1.05 4.70 -2.43
C VAL A 26 1.80 5.41 -3.56
N PRO A 27 2.85 6.21 -3.28
CA PRO A 27 3.59 6.89 -4.34
C PRO A 27 4.35 5.91 -5.23
N ASP A 28 4.62 6.32 -6.47
CA ASP A 28 5.39 5.49 -7.41
C ASP A 28 6.79 5.16 -6.88
N GLY A 29 7.26 3.93 -7.15
CA GLY A 29 8.54 3.41 -6.68
C GLY A 29 8.51 2.84 -5.25
N TRP A 30 7.39 2.90 -4.55
CA TRP A 30 7.18 2.20 -3.28
C TRP A 30 6.59 0.81 -3.53
N LEU A 31 7.32 -0.22 -3.12
CA LEU A 31 6.97 -1.61 -3.41
C LEU A 31 6.79 -2.40 -2.11
N THR A 32 5.84 -3.32 -2.11
CA THR A 32 5.70 -4.30 -1.04
C THR A 32 6.84 -5.31 -1.08
N LYS A 33 7.13 -5.96 0.06
CA LYS A 33 8.13 -7.04 0.13
C LYS A 33 7.88 -8.14 -0.90
N ASN A 34 6.61 -8.43 -1.22
CA ASN A 34 6.24 -9.47 -2.17
C ASN A 34 6.53 -9.04 -3.61
N GLN A 35 6.30 -7.77 -3.95
CA GLN A 35 6.68 -7.23 -5.26
C GLN A 35 8.21 -7.25 -5.42
N ILE A 36 8.95 -6.83 -4.39
CA ILE A 36 10.42 -6.84 -4.40
C ILE A 36 10.96 -8.26 -4.51
N ALA A 37 10.39 -9.20 -3.77
CA ALA A 37 10.76 -10.61 -3.84
C ALA A 37 10.58 -11.18 -5.26
N LYS A 38 9.47 -10.85 -5.93
CA LYS A 38 9.22 -11.23 -7.33
C LYS A 38 10.26 -10.60 -8.28
N LEU A 39 10.56 -9.31 -8.11
CA LEU A 39 11.57 -8.62 -8.92
C LEU A 39 12.96 -9.23 -8.77
N TRP A 40 13.32 -9.69 -7.57
CA TRP A 40 14.61 -10.32 -7.30
C TRP A 40 14.64 -11.82 -7.59
N GLY A 41 13.50 -12.44 -7.92
CA GLY A 41 13.40 -13.90 -8.08
C GLY A 41 13.73 -14.66 -6.78
N LYS A 42 13.42 -14.07 -5.61
CA LYS A 42 13.73 -14.63 -4.29
C LYS A 42 12.46 -14.84 -3.47
N SER A 43 12.58 -15.59 -2.38
CA SER A 43 11.48 -15.75 -1.43
C SER A 43 11.19 -14.45 -0.68
N ALA A 44 9.92 -14.25 -0.30
CA ALA A 44 9.50 -13.08 0.49
C ALA A 44 10.25 -12.97 1.83
N ASN A 45 10.63 -14.11 2.43
CA ASN A 45 11.40 -14.14 3.66
C ASN A 45 12.84 -13.64 3.44
N TYR A 46 13.48 -14.06 2.35
CA TYR A 46 14.81 -13.58 1.98
C TYR A 46 14.79 -12.08 1.70
N ALA A 47 13.83 -11.63 0.89
CA ALA A 47 13.67 -10.20 0.59
C ALA A 47 13.43 -9.37 1.86
N ASN A 48 12.63 -9.88 2.81
CA ASN A 48 12.36 -9.17 4.07
C ASN A 48 13.62 -9.01 4.94
N LYS A 49 14.46 -10.06 5.04
CA LYS A 49 15.73 -9.97 5.75
C LYS A 49 16.65 -8.94 5.09
N LEU A 50 16.82 -9.02 3.77
CA LEU A 50 17.69 -8.10 3.02
C LEU A 50 17.20 -6.66 3.11
N LEU A 51 15.89 -6.41 2.99
CA LEU A 51 15.31 -5.07 3.12
C LEU A 51 15.54 -4.48 4.51
N ALA A 52 15.52 -5.28 5.57
CA ALA A 52 15.83 -4.79 6.92
C ALA A 52 17.27 -4.27 7.01
N HIS A 53 18.23 -4.97 6.38
CA HIS A 53 19.61 -4.51 6.29
C HIS A 53 19.73 -3.25 5.44
N LEU A 54 19.11 -3.21 4.25
CA LEU A 54 19.17 -2.05 3.37
C LEU A 54 18.58 -0.78 4.01
N VAL A 55 17.51 -0.92 4.80
CA VAL A 55 16.93 0.20 5.55
C VAL A 55 17.89 0.70 6.63
N LYS A 56 18.56 -0.22 7.34
CA LYS A 56 19.58 0.13 8.34
C LYS A 56 20.77 0.84 7.70
N ASP A 57 21.17 0.40 6.51
CA ASP A 57 22.30 0.94 5.77
C ASP A 57 21.95 2.23 4.98
N GLY A 58 20.70 2.74 5.11
CA GLY A 58 20.24 3.93 4.39
C GLY A 58 20.10 3.76 2.88
N ARG A 59 20.10 2.51 2.38
CA ARG A 59 19.94 2.15 0.96
C ARG A 59 18.49 1.83 0.59
N ALA A 60 17.58 1.84 1.56
CA ALA A 60 16.16 1.73 1.32
C ALA A 60 15.38 2.53 2.38
N GLU A 61 14.24 3.08 1.96
CA GLU A 61 13.29 3.70 2.88
C GLU A 61 12.15 2.72 3.16
N LYS A 62 11.62 2.74 4.39
CA LYS A 62 10.45 1.96 4.79
C LYS A 62 9.36 2.88 5.31
N LYS A 63 8.17 2.78 4.71
CA LYS A 63 6.97 3.52 5.14
C LYS A 63 5.76 2.62 5.01
N SER A 64 4.87 2.69 6.00
CA SER A 64 3.65 1.91 6.00
C SER A 64 2.50 2.75 5.48
N TYR A 65 1.78 2.21 4.52
CA TYR A 65 0.61 2.85 3.92
C TYR A 65 -0.66 2.08 4.25
N VAL A 66 -1.76 2.78 4.44
CA VAL A 66 -3.08 2.15 4.61
C VAL A 66 -3.64 1.81 3.23
N VAL A 67 -3.71 0.53 2.89
CA VAL A 67 -4.17 0.06 1.59
C VAL A 67 -5.40 -0.81 1.76
N ARG A 68 -6.38 -0.65 0.88
CA ARG A 68 -7.58 -1.49 0.85
C ARG A 68 -7.23 -2.82 0.16
N LEU A 69 -7.32 -3.91 0.90
CA LEU A 69 -7.12 -5.24 0.34
C LEU A 69 -8.47 -5.75 -0.17
N PRO A 70 -8.55 -6.33 -1.39
CA PRO A 70 -9.77 -6.97 -1.84
C PRO A 70 -10.07 -8.19 -0.97
N HIS A 71 -11.33 -8.35 -0.58
CA HIS A 71 -11.79 -9.60 0.04
C HIS A 71 -12.34 -10.50 -1.07
N VAL A 72 -11.98 -11.78 -1.04
CA VAL A 72 -12.48 -12.79 -1.97
C VAL A 72 -13.19 -13.85 -1.14
N ASP A 73 -14.48 -14.03 -1.39
CA ASP A 73 -15.25 -15.09 -0.76
C ASP A 73 -14.87 -16.46 -1.35
N SER A 74 -15.25 -17.54 -0.66
CA SER A 74 -15.18 -18.95 -1.07
C SER A 74 -15.65 -19.22 -2.51
N LYS A 75 -16.56 -18.40 -3.03
CA LYS A 75 -17.09 -18.48 -4.41
C LYS A 75 -16.31 -17.63 -5.44
N GLY A 76 -15.18 -17.05 -5.06
CA GLY A 76 -14.33 -16.22 -5.92
C GLY A 76 -14.86 -14.80 -6.18
N LYS A 77 -15.98 -14.41 -5.57
CA LYS A 77 -16.56 -13.06 -5.72
C LYS A 77 -15.70 -12.04 -4.94
N LYS A 78 -15.29 -10.98 -5.63
CA LYS A 78 -14.49 -9.89 -5.06
C LYS A 78 -15.41 -8.86 -4.42
N PHE A 79 -15.13 -8.52 -3.16
CA PHE A 79 -15.82 -7.48 -2.40
C PHE A 79 -14.84 -6.38 -1.98
N LEU A 80 -15.40 -5.21 -1.63
CA LEU A 80 -14.70 -4.17 -0.88
C LEU A 80 -14.19 -4.81 0.42
N GLY A 81 -12.90 -5.12 0.47
CA GLY A 81 -12.29 -5.69 1.67
C GLY A 81 -11.85 -4.59 2.64
N HIS A 82 -11.09 -4.98 3.65
CA HIS A 82 -10.68 -4.10 4.73
C HIS A 82 -9.42 -3.30 4.38
N CYS A 83 -9.31 -2.12 4.99
CA CYS A 83 -8.07 -1.37 4.97
C CYS A 83 -7.06 -1.99 5.92
N ARG A 84 -5.82 -2.18 5.46
CA ARG A 84 -4.72 -2.67 6.29
C ARG A 84 -3.50 -1.77 6.10
N LYS A 85 -2.79 -1.51 7.20
CA LYS A 85 -1.50 -0.84 7.18
C LYS A 85 -0.42 -1.83 6.69
N ILE A 86 0.14 -1.59 5.51
CA ILE A 86 1.11 -2.47 4.85
C ILE A 86 2.45 -1.74 4.67
N PRO A 87 3.57 -2.35 5.10
CA PRO A 87 4.88 -1.77 4.88
C PRO A 87 5.26 -1.82 3.39
N HIS A 88 5.63 -0.67 2.87
CA HIS A 88 6.23 -0.52 1.55
C HIS A 88 7.67 -0.03 1.71
N TYR A 89 8.46 -0.36 0.71
CA TYR A 89 9.87 -0.08 0.66
C TYR A 89 10.21 0.63 -0.64
N ARG A 90 11.04 1.66 -0.55
CA ARG A 90 11.61 2.33 -1.72
C ARG A 90 13.10 2.06 -1.74
N LEU A 91 13.58 1.42 -2.80
CA LEU A 91 15.01 1.22 -2.98
C LEU A 91 15.59 2.56 -3.43
N THR A 92 16.40 3.17 -2.59
CA THR A 92 17.16 4.36 -2.96
C THR A 92 18.46 3.84 -3.56
N SER A 93 18.68 4.09 -4.87
CA SER A 93 20.03 3.97 -5.45
C SER A 93 20.98 4.69 -4.51
N GLY A 94 21.83 3.94 -3.81
CA GLY A 94 22.55 4.49 -2.66
C GLY A 94 23.33 5.72 -3.10
N LYS A 95 23.16 6.85 -2.40
CA LYS A 95 24.30 7.74 -2.26
C LYS A 95 25.37 6.89 -1.59
N SER A 96 26.45 6.60 -2.31
CA SER A 96 27.68 6.10 -1.69
C SER A 96 27.91 6.94 -0.44
N PRO A 97 28.17 6.35 0.75
CA PRO A 97 28.66 7.14 1.85
C PRO A 97 29.90 7.87 1.30
N LYS A 98 29.86 9.20 1.32
CA LYS A 98 31.05 10.00 1.04
C LYS A 98 32.04 9.62 2.13
N ASN A 99 33.18 9.11 1.66
CA ASN A 99 34.39 8.80 2.38
C ASN A 99 34.72 9.88 3.42
#